data_AF-K9XWA8-F1
#
_entry.id   AF-K9XWA8-F1
#
_cell.length_a   1.000
_cell.length_b   1.000
_cell.length_c   1.000
_cell.angle_alpha   90.00
_cell.angle_beta   90.00
_cell.angle_gamma   90.00
#
_symmetry.space_group_name_H-M   'P 1'
#
loop_
_entity.id
_entity.type
_entity.pdbx_description
1 polymer ?
#
loop_
_entity_poly.entity_id
_entity_poly.type
_entity_poly.pdbx_seq_one_letter_code
_entity_poly.pdbx_strand_id
1 'polypeptide(L)'
;MKDQYNSNLRKKIKLTKPEELYQIKDEKGQIIDYEKAHGRSLFNHYRHNMTNYDEILDGIRQEQGYVSGKQEKEAVIGTAEKILEQYRNEHVKVIQDSQKKGTVLKMLLTKAKVSTTTALANLLDQWSDKIKEIGKLENSQRSLQIWNDTYRVQRELIKQLLIKEEVSSELVKQINEIYSTRSVNKAIEKGCNLFNLEKSEILKLVKSAIRYAKLSEEN
;
A
#
# COMPACT_ATOMS: atom_id res chain seq x y z
N MET A 1 11.16 26.10 60.44
CA MET A 1 10.71 25.08 59.47
C MET A 1 9.77 25.69 58.41
N LYS A 2 10.23 26.67 57.60
CA LYS A 2 9.40 27.28 56.53
C LYS A 2 10.05 27.28 55.14
N ASP A 3 11.28 26.76 55.00
CA ASP A 3 12.06 26.91 53.77
C ASP A 3 12.23 25.63 52.93
N GLN A 4 11.60 24.51 53.31
CA GLN A 4 11.69 23.25 52.56
C GLN A 4 10.54 23.00 51.57
N TYR A 5 9.49 23.84 51.55
CA TYR A 5 8.30 23.63 50.71
C TYR A 5 8.30 24.35 49.36
N ASN A 6 9.30 25.20 49.07
CA ASN A 6 9.54 25.72 47.71
C ASN A 6 10.29 24.69 46.84
N SER A 7 9.73 23.48 46.76
CA SER A 7 10.03 22.55 45.67
C SER A 7 9.69 23.27 44.37
N ASN A 8 10.75 23.78 43.73
CA ASN A 8 10.80 24.62 42.54
C ASN A 8 9.58 24.41 41.62
N LEU A 9 8.57 25.29 41.71
CA LEU A 9 7.27 25.18 41.03
C LEU A 9 7.43 24.90 39.53
N ARG A 10 8.47 25.48 38.95
CA ARG A 10 8.96 25.25 37.60
C ARG A 10 9.09 23.77 37.23
N LYS A 11 9.57 22.91 38.14
CA LYS A 11 9.75 21.46 37.92
C LYS A 11 8.45 20.66 38.03
N LYS A 12 7.41 21.23 38.66
CA LYS A 12 6.10 20.56 38.80
C LYS A 12 5.29 20.64 37.50
N ILE A 13 5.58 21.65 36.66
CA ILE A 13 4.95 21.80 35.34
C ILE A 13 5.35 20.65 34.42
N LYS A 14 4.35 20.02 33.81
CA LYS A 14 4.47 18.88 32.90
C LYS A 14 3.57 19.07 31.69
N LEU A 15 3.95 18.45 30.59
CA LEU A 15 3.08 18.29 29.42
C LEU A 15 1.98 17.28 29.78
N THR A 16 0.73 17.64 29.55
CA THR A 16 -0.45 16.79 29.77
C THR A 16 -1.10 16.39 28.45
N LYS A 17 -1.09 17.27 27.46
CA LYS A 17 -1.69 17.04 26.14
C LYS A 17 -0.75 17.52 25.03
N PRO A 18 0.36 16.80 24.78
CA PRO A 18 1.34 17.22 23.77
C PRO A 18 0.77 17.27 22.34
N GLU A 19 -0.32 16.55 22.07
CA GLU A 19 -1.03 16.51 20.78
C GLU A 19 -1.61 17.88 20.36
N GLU A 20 -1.97 18.74 21.33
CA GLU A 20 -2.54 20.08 21.06
C GLU A 20 -1.49 21.02 20.44
N LEU A 21 -0.21 20.61 20.36
CA LEU A 21 0.81 21.31 19.58
C LEU A 21 0.38 21.53 18.12
N TYR A 22 -0.37 20.58 17.54
CA TYR A 22 -0.79 20.58 16.14
C TYR A 22 -2.21 21.12 15.91
N GLN A 23 -2.95 21.45 16.97
CA GLN A 23 -4.34 21.91 16.88
C GLN A 23 -4.56 23.15 17.73
N ILE A 24 -4.25 24.31 17.16
CA ILE A 24 -4.46 25.59 17.85
C ILE A 24 -5.95 25.92 17.80
N LYS A 25 -6.55 26.08 18.98
CA LYS A 25 -7.93 26.53 19.15
C LYS A 25 -7.94 27.93 19.74
N ASP A 26 -8.84 28.77 19.23
CA ASP A 26 -9.12 30.09 19.81
C ASP A 26 -9.88 29.96 21.15
N GLU A 27 -10.12 31.09 21.81
CA GLU A 27 -10.87 31.16 23.07
C GLU A 27 -12.33 30.67 22.93
N LYS A 28 -12.85 30.56 21.71
CA LYS A 28 -14.20 30.06 21.37
C LYS A 28 -14.19 28.60 20.91
N GLY A 29 -13.03 27.93 20.91
CA GLY A 29 -12.87 26.54 20.50
C GLY A 29 -12.75 26.31 18.98
N GLN A 30 -12.65 27.37 18.17
CA GLN A 30 -12.45 27.26 16.72
C GLN A 30 -10.98 27.03 16.38
N ILE A 31 -10.72 26.15 15.41
CA ILE A 31 -9.35 25.87 14.95
C ILE A 31 -8.82 27.09 14.21
N ILE A 32 -7.70 27.64 14.68
CA ILE A 32 -6.98 28.73 14.02
C ILE A 32 -5.89 28.11 13.14
N ASP A 33 -5.77 28.66 11.94
CA ASP A 33 -4.63 28.39 11.08
C ASP A 33 -3.32 28.87 11.74
N TYR A 34 -2.29 28.02 11.73
CA TYR A 34 -1.00 28.29 12.37
C TYR A 34 -0.36 29.59 11.85
N GLU A 35 -0.53 29.88 10.54
CA GLU A 35 0.01 31.08 9.89
C GLU A 35 -0.62 32.39 10.39
N LYS A 36 -1.84 32.32 10.94
CA LYS A 36 -2.59 33.49 11.43
C LYS A 36 -2.48 33.67 12.94
N ALA A 37 -1.88 32.71 13.64
CA ALA A 37 -1.81 32.72 15.08
C ALA A 37 -0.67 33.61 15.59
N HIS A 38 -1.00 34.61 16.42
CA HIS A 38 0.00 35.50 17.01
C HIS A 38 0.77 34.80 18.14
N GLY A 39 2.08 35.07 18.28
CA GLY A 39 2.96 34.38 19.24
C GLY A 39 2.49 34.40 20.69
N ARG A 40 1.84 35.48 21.14
CA ARG A 40 1.25 35.56 22.49
C ARG A 40 0.05 34.64 22.64
N SER A 41 -0.83 34.61 21.64
CA SER A 41 -2.02 33.76 21.63
C SER A 41 -1.65 32.27 21.56
N LEU A 42 -0.63 31.94 20.77
CA LEU A 42 -0.03 30.60 20.71
C LEU A 42 0.51 30.16 22.06
N PHE A 43 1.34 30.99 22.68
CA PHE A 43 1.92 30.66 23.98
C PHE A 43 0.84 30.46 25.04
N ASN A 44 -0.18 31.32 25.06
CA ASN A 44 -1.31 31.16 25.99
C ASN A 44 -2.07 29.86 25.73
N HIS A 45 -2.38 29.54 24.46
CA HIS A 45 -3.02 28.30 24.09
C HIS A 45 -2.23 27.08 24.60
N TYR A 46 -0.94 27.01 24.32
CA TYR A 46 -0.11 25.89 24.78
C TYR A 46 0.02 25.86 26.30
N ARG A 47 0.13 27.02 26.95
CA ARG A 47 0.21 27.08 28.41
C ARG A 47 -1.00 26.43 29.08
N HIS A 48 -2.19 26.82 28.66
CA HIS A 48 -3.44 26.37 29.27
C HIS A 48 -3.86 24.96 28.83
N ASN A 49 -3.59 24.60 27.56
CA ASN A 49 -4.15 23.38 26.99
C ASN A 49 -3.14 22.22 26.93
N MET A 50 -1.84 22.50 26.83
CA MET A 50 -0.80 21.50 26.62
C MET A 50 -0.10 21.09 27.92
N THR A 51 -0.23 21.90 28.97
CA THR A 51 0.45 21.70 30.27
C THR A 51 -0.55 21.65 31.43
N ASN A 52 -0.09 21.19 32.60
CA ASN A 52 -0.85 21.27 33.85
C ASN A 52 -0.72 22.63 34.57
N TYR A 53 -0.46 23.72 33.85
CA TYR A 53 -0.26 25.05 34.43
C TYR A 53 -1.43 25.49 35.32
N ASP A 54 -2.67 25.37 34.83
CA ASP A 54 -3.87 25.78 35.57
C ASP A 54 -4.09 24.91 36.81
N GLU A 55 -3.91 23.59 36.69
CA GLU A 55 -4.02 22.65 37.81
C GLU A 55 -3.04 22.98 38.95
N ILE A 56 -1.81 23.40 38.61
CA ILE A 56 -0.81 23.79 39.59
C ILE A 56 -1.20 25.09 40.29
N LEU A 57 -1.67 26.10 39.55
CA LEU A 57 -2.08 27.37 40.15
C LEU A 57 -3.32 27.21 41.03
N ASP A 58 -4.28 26.39 40.60
CA ASP A 58 -5.49 26.11 41.37
C ASP A 58 -5.17 25.31 42.63
N GLY A 59 -4.26 24.33 42.56
CA GLY A 59 -3.78 23.61 43.75
C GLY A 59 -3.15 24.55 44.79
N ILE A 60 -2.28 25.47 44.34
CA ILE A 60 -1.69 26.49 45.23
C ILE A 60 -2.78 27.39 45.81
N ARG A 61 -3.75 27.83 45.00
CA ARG A 61 -4.84 28.69 45.46
C ARG A 61 -5.71 27.99 46.51
N GLN A 62 -5.96 26.69 46.35
CA GLN A 62 -6.69 25.89 47.34
C GLN A 62 -5.90 25.74 48.65
N GLU A 63 -4.57 25.60 48.59
CA GLU A 63 -3.72 25.42 49.78
C GLU A 63 -3.51 26.71 50.59
N GLN A 64 -3.24 27.85 49.93
CA GLN A 64 -2.85 29.10 50.61
C GLN A 64 -3.82 30.27 50.41
N GLY A 65 -4.90 30.09 49.64
CA GLY A 65 -5.95 31.09 49.38
C GLY A 65 -5.61 32.13 48.30
N TYR A 66 -4.35 32.24 47.87
CA TYR A 66 -3.92 33.16 46.81
C TYR A 66 -2.76 32.57 46.00
N VAL A 67 -2.39 33.20 44.89
CA VAL A 67 -1.16 32.89 44.12
C VAL A 67 -0.29 34.14 44.10
N SER A 68 0.96 34.04 44.55
CA SER A 68 1.88 35.18 44.49
C SER A 68 2.43 35.38 43.07
N GLY A 69 2.76 36.62 42.70
CA GLY A 69 3.36 36.91 41.39
C GLY A 69 4.69 36.19 41.13
N LYS A 70 5.43 35.83 42.19
CA LYS A 70 6.63 34.98 42.06
C LYS A 70 6.28 33.56 41.65
N GLN A 71 5.26 32.96 42.28
CA GLN A 71 4.78 31.61 41.97
C GLN A 71 4.20 31.54 40.55
N GLU A 72 3.43 32.55 40.15
CA GLU A 72 2.90 32.66 38.79
C GLU A 72 4.04 32.75 37.76
N LYS A 73 5.03 33.62 38.00
CA LYS A 73 6.20 33.74 37.12
C LYS A 73 6.98 32.42 37.00
N GLU A 74 7.18 31.70 38.10
CA GLU A 74 7.84 30.39 38.10
C GLU A 74 7.05 29.35 37.31
N ALA A 75 5.72 29.33 37.42
CA ALA A 75 4.84 28.45 36.65
C ALA A 75 4.87 28.78 35.15
N VAL A 76 4.85 30.08 34.79
CA VAL A 76 4.95 30.53 33.39
C VAL A 76 6.30 30.12 32.78
N ILE A 77 7.40 30.29 33.50
CA ILE A 77 8.73 29.88 33.05
C ILE A 77 8.80 28.36 32.86
N GLY A 78 8.29 27.58 33.81
CA GLY A 78 8.25 26.11 33.69
C GLY A 78 7.43 25.64 32.49
N THR A 79 6.33 26.34 32.20
CA THR A 79 5.51 26.08 31.02
C THR A 79 6.28 26.36 29.74
N ALA A 80 6.93 27.52 29.65
CA ALA A 80 7.72 27.89 28.48
C ALA A 80 8.83 26.87 28.19
N GLU A 81 9.49 26.36 29.21
CA GLU A 81 10.54 25.35 29.05
C GLU A 81 10.00 24.03 28.52
N LYS A 82 8.85 23.57 29.04
CA LYS A 82 8.23 22.33 28.57
C LYS A 82 7.74 22.44 27.12
N ILE A 83 7.16 23.58 26.76
CA ILE A 83 6.73 23.86 25.39
C ILE A 83 7.94 23.93 24.45
N LEU A 84 8.99 24.67 24.82
CA LEU A 84 10.23 24.79 24.02
C LEU A 84 10.95 23.44 23.87
N GLU A 85 10.97 22.63 24.93
CA GLU A 85 11.50 21.27 24.90
C GLU A 85 10.74 20.42 23.86
N GLN A 86 9.41 20.51 23.84
CA GLN A 86 8.61 19.78 22.85
C GLN A 86 8.87 20.27 21.42
N TYR A 87 8.91 21.59 21.18
CA TYR A 87 9.27 22.14 19.87
C TYR A 87 10.64 21.66 19.39
N ARG A 88 11.63 21.63 20.30
CA ARG A 88 12.97 21.12 19.99
C ARG A 88 12.92 19.65 19.60
N ASN A 89 12.16 18.82 20.32
CA ASN A 89 12.03 17.39 20.04
C ASN A 89 11.39 17.15 18.66
N GLU A 90 10.33 17.88 18.34
CA GLU A 90 9.69 17.80 17.02
C GLU A 90 10.63 18.27 15.90
N HIS A 91 11.38 19.34 16.12
CA HIS A 91 12.37 19.81 15.15
C HIS A 91 13.48 18.78 14.91
N VAL A 92 13.99 18.14 15.96
CA VAL A 92 14.97 17.04 15.83
C VAL A 92 14.39 15.87 15.04
N LYS A 93 13.14 15.48 15.33
CA LYS A 93 12.45 14.40 14.62
C LYS A 93 12.29 14.69 13.13
N VAL A 94 11.88 15.91 12.77
CA VAL A 94 11.76 16.35 11.37
C VAL A 94 13.11 16.32 10.65
N ILE A 95 14.18 16.81 11.30
CA ILE A 95 15.53 16.76 10.72
C ILE A 95 15.98 15.31 10.50
N GLN A 96 15.80 14.44 11.49
CA GLN A 96 16.20 13.03 11.38
C GLN A 96 15.43 12.31 10.27
N ASP A 97 14.12 12.55 10.17
CA ASP A 97 13.29 11.98 9.10
C ASP A 97 13.71 12.49 7.72
N SER A 98 13.97 13.80 7.59
CA SER A 98 14.49 14.40 6.36
C SER A 98 15.85 13.82 5.95
N GLN A 99 16.76 13.61 6.91
CA GLN A 99 18.06 12.98 6.65
C GLN A 99 17.91 11.53 6.20
N LYS A 100 17.05 10.73 6.85
CA LYS A 100 16.78 9.34 6.46
C LYS A 100 16.17 9.26 5.05
N LYS A 101 15.18 10.10 4.76
CA LYS A 101 14.56 10.17 3.42
C LYS A 101 15.59 10.61 2.38
N GLY A 102 16.42 11.60 2.71
CA GLY A 102 17.49 12.09 1.84
C GLY A 102 18.57 11.04 1.54
N THR A 103 18.98 10.23 2.52
CA THR A 103 19.96 9.15 2.30
C THR A 103 19.38 8.02 1.44
N VAL A 104 18.14 7.62 1.69
CA VAL A 104 17.42 6.63 0.86
C VAL A 104 17.30 7.14 -0.57
N LEU A 105 16.86 8.39 -0.76
CA LEU A 105 16.74 9.01 -2.08
C LEU A 105 18.07 9.05 -2.82
N LYS A 106 19.16 9.46 -2.15
CA LYS A 106 20.51 9.45 -2.74
C LYS A 106 20.93 8.04 -3.17
N MET A 107 20.72 7.04 -2.32
CA MET A 107 21.01 5.64 -2.66
C MET A 107 20.23 5.17 -3.89
N LEU A 108 18.94 5.52 -3.98
CA LEU A 108 18.10 5.18 -5.14
C LEU A 108 18.60 5.87 -6.41
N LEU A 109 18.94 7.16 -6.34
CA LEU A 109 19.51 7.92 -7.45
C LEU A 109 20.82 7.30 -7.95
N THR A 110 21.73 6.92 -7.03
CA THR A 110 23.00 6.26 -7.39
C THR A 110 22.77 4.90 -8.03
N LYS A 111 21.88 4.07 -7.48
CA LYS A 111 21.56 2.74 -8.05
C LYS A 111 20.93 2.83 -9.43
N ALA A 112 20.03 3.79 -9.62
CA ALA A 112 19.37 4.03 -10.89
C ALA A 112 20.23 4.85 -11.88
N LYS A 113 21.40 5.34 -11.45
CA LYS A 113 22.32 6.19 -12.23
C LYS A 113 21.65 7.45 -12.80
N VAL A 114 20.76 8.06 -12.02
CA VAL A 114 20.05 9.30 -12.38
C VAL A 114 20.43 10.42 -11.42
N SER A 115 20.53 11.64 -11.95
CA SER A 115 21.00 12.82 -11.23
C SER A 115 19.86 13.62 -10.56
N THR A 116 18.61 13.38 -10.94
CA THR A 116 17.44 14.12 -10.44
C THR A 116 16.34 13.19 -9.95
N THR A 117 15.56 13.67 -8.98
CA THR A 117 14.40 12.96 -8.43
C THR A 117 13.31 12.74 -9.47
N THR A 118 13.08 13.70 -10.36
CA THR A 118 12.13 13.57 -11.47
C THR A 118 12.52 12.44 -12.42
N ALA A 119 13.83 12.32 -12.74
CA ALA A 119 14.31 11.25 -13.60
C ALA A 119 14.18 9.88 -12.92
N LEU A 120 14.39 9.80 -11.61
CA LEU A 120 14.14 8.59 -10.83
C LEU A 120 12.65 8.21 -10.84
N ALA A 121 11.73 9.16 -10.65
CA ALA A 121 10.30 8.90 -10.70
C ALA A 121 9.87 8.34 -12.06
N ASN A 122 10.26 9.01 -13.15
CA ASN A 122 9.95 8.54 -14.51
C ASN A 122 10.53 7.15 -14.80
N LEU A 123 11.73 6.84 -14.31
CA LEU A 123 12.36 5.54 -14.48
C LEU A 123 11.60 4.45 -13.70
N LEU A 124 11.15 4.75 -12.48
CA LEU A 124 10.33 3.84 -11.68
C LEU A 124 8.97 3.58 -12.33
N ASP A 125 8.34 4.60 -12.91
CA ASP A 125 7.07 4.46 -13.63
C ASP A 125 7.23 3.57 -14.87
N GLN A 126 8.29 3.80 -15.65
CA GLN A 126 8.61 2.95 -16.81
C GLN A 126 8.87 1.49 -16.39
N TRP A 127 9.54 1.26 -15.27
CA TRP A 127 9.77 -0.09 -14.76
C TRP A 127 8.48 -0.75 -14.27
N SER A 128 7.60 0.00 -13.62
CA SER A 128 6.27 -0.47 -13.20
C SER A 128 5.47 -1.00 -14.39
N ASP A 129 5.44 -0.26 -15.50
CA ASP A 129 4.71 -0.67 -16.69
C ASP A 129 5.35 -1.90 -17.36
N LYS A 130 6.68 -1.96 -17.43
CA LYS A 130 7.38 -3.16 -17.92
C LYS A 130 7.12 -4.40 -17.07
N ILE A 131 7.05 -4.26 -15.75
CA ILE A 131 6.72 -5.39 -14.85
C ILE A 131 5.29 -5.89 -15.12
N LYS A 132 4.32 -4.98 -15.34
CA LYS A 132 2.96 -5.37 -15.71
C LYS A 132 2.92 -6.13 -17.05
N GLU A 133 3.70 -5.69 -18.03
CA GLU A 133 3.82 -6.38 -19.32
C GLU A 133 4.43 -7.77 -19.17
N ILE A 134 5.50 -7.91 -18.39
CA ILE A 134 6.11 -9.22 -18.08
C ILE A 134 5.07 -10.13 -17.42
N GLY A 135 4.31 -9.64 -16.44
CA GLY A 135 3.25 -10.43 -15.80
C GLY A 135 2.16 -10.91 -16.77
N LYS A 136 1.80 -10.09 -17.77
CA LYS A 136 0.87 -10.50 -18.83
C LYS A 136 1.47 -11.59 -19.72
N LEU A 137 2.76 -11.45 -20.07
CA LEU A 137 3.47 -12.44 -20.89
C LEU A 137 3.62 -13.77 -20.14
N GLU A 138 3.95 -13.76 -18.85
CA GLU A 138 4.04 -14.95 -18.01
C GLU A 138 2.69 -15.67 -17.90
N ASN A 139 1.60 -14.92 -17.69
CA ASN A 139 0.25 -15.50 -17.66
C ASN A 139 -0.15 -16.10 -19.02
N SER A 140 0.23 -15.45 -20.12
CA SER A 140 0.01 -15.97 -21.47
C SER A 140 0.80 -17.25 -21.71
N GLN A 141 2.06 -17.30 -21.27
CA GLN A 141 2.91 -18.49 -21.37
C GLN A 141 2.37 -19.65 -20.54
N ARG A 142 1.94 -19.41 -19.29
CA ARG A 142 1.28 -20.42 -18.44
C ARG A 142 0.01 -20.96 -19.08
N SER A 143 -0.81 -20.08 -19.66
CA SER A 143 -2.04 -20.46 -20.36
C SER A 143 -1.76 -21.35 -21.58
N LEU A 144 -0.73 -21.02 -22.36
CA LEU A 144 -0.29 -21.84 -23.49
C LEU A 144 0.27 -23.20 -23.04
N GLN A 145 0.98 -23.24 -21.92
CA GLN A 145 1.50 -24.49 -21.35
C GLN A 145 0.37 -25.42 -20.88
N ILE A 146 -0.58 -24.89 -20.11
CA ILE A 146 -1.78 -25.64 -19.68
C ILE A 146 -2.56 -26.15 -20.89
N TRP A 147 -2.72 -25.31 -21.93
CA TRP A 147 -3.43 -25.71 -23.15
C TRP A 147 -2.72 -26.85 -23.89
N ASN A 148 -1.40 -26.79 -24.02
CA ASN A 148 -0.61 -27.87 -24.62
C ASN A 148 -0.70 -29.18 -23.81
N ASP A 149 -0.66 -29.09 -22.48
CA ASP A 149 -0.77 -30.26 -21.60
C ASP A 149 -2.19 -30.86 -21.68
N THR A 150 -3.23 -30.03 -21.66
CA THR A 150 -4.63 -30.45 -21.83
C THR A 150 -4.83 -31.14 -23.18
N TYR A 151 -4.29 -30.55 -24.26
CA TYR A 151 -4.36 -31.14 -25.59
C TYR A 151 -3.63 -32.50 -25.65
N ARG A 152 -2.51 -32.64 -24.95
CA ARG A 152 -1.77 -33.91 -24.86
C ARG A 152 -2.59 -35.00 -24.16
N VAL A 153 -3.25 -34.66 -23.05
CA VAL A 153 -4.12 -35.59 -22.30
C VAL A 153 -5.35 -35.97 -23.13
N GLN A 154 -6.02 -35.00 -23.75
CA GLN A 154 -7.17 -35.26 -24.63
C GLN A 154 -6.81 -36.21 -25.78
N ARG A 155 -5.65 -36.03 -26.40
CA ARG A 155 -5.18 -36.92 -27.47
C ARG A 155 -5.04 -38.36 -27.01
N GLU A 156 -4.47 -38.60 -25.83
CA GLU A 156 -4.32 -39.96 -25.31
C GLU A 156 -5.66 -40.57 -24.88
N LEU A 157 -6.54 -39.77 -24.27
CA LEU A 157 -7.89 -40.23 -23.92
C LEU A 157 -8.71 -40.61 -25.16
N ILE A 158 -8.64 -39.83 -26.24
CA ILE A 158 -9.33 -40.13 -27.49
C ILE A 158 -8.81 -41.41 -28.11
N LYS A 159 -7.48 -41.64 -28.13
CA LYS A 159 -6.91 -42.91 -28.59
C LYS A 159 -7.42 -44.09 -27.77
N GLN A 160 -7.46 -43.96 -26.44
CA GLN A 160 -7.97 -45.00 -25.55
C GLN A 160 -9.46 -45.28 -25.80
N LEU A 161 -10.27 -44.24 -26.02
CA LEU A 161 -11.69 -44.35 -26.30
C LEU A 161 -11.95 -45.04 -27.64
N LEU A 162 -11.19 -44.68 -28.69
CA LEU A 162 -11.27 -45.31 -30.01
C LEU A 162 -10.93 -46.81 -29.98
N ILE A 163 -9.98 -47.21 -29.13
CA ILE A 163 -9.63 -48.63 -28.91
C ILE A 163 -10.77 -49.33 -28.16
N LYS A 164 -11.37 -48.67 -27.16
CA LYS A 164 -12.44 -49.24 -26.32
C LYS A 164 -13.76 -49.42 -27.08
N GLU A 165 -14.06 -48.54 -28.04
CA GLU A 165 -15.28 -48.59 -28.86
C GLU A 165 -15.12 -49.45 -30.14
N GLU A 166 -14.01 -50.19 -30.29
CA GLU A 166 -13.74 -51.06 -31.44
C GLU A 166 -13.89 -50.35 -32.80
N VAL A 167 -13.54 -49.07 -32.86
CA VAL A 167 -13.63 -48.26 -34.08
C VAL A 167 -12.67 -48.80 -35.14
N SER A 168 -13.10 -48.79 -36.41
CA SER A 168 -12.32 -49.34 -37.51
C SER A 168 -10.91 -48.73 -37.56
N SER A 169 -9.91 -49.59 -37.83
CA SER A 169 -8.49 -49.20 -37.83
C SER A 169 -8.15 -48.06 -38.80
N GLU A 170 -8.98 -47.88 -39.83
CA GLU A 170 -8.89 -46.81 -40.81
C GLU A 170 -9.31 -45.44 -40.23
N LEU A 171 -10.45 -45.39 -39.52
CA LEU A 171 -10.91 -44.19 -38.80
C LEU A 171 -9.95 -43.81 -37.67
N VAL A 172 -9.40 -44.80 -36.97
CA VAL A 172 -8.39 -44.57 -35.92
C VAL A 172 -7.12 -43.92 -36.48
N LYS A 173 -6.68 -44.30 -37.69
CA LYS A 173 -5.55 -43.65 -38.37
C LYS A 173 -5.87 -42.21 -38.74
N GLN A 174 -7.04 -41.96 -39.32
CA GLN A 174 -7.48 -40.62 -39.73
C GLN A 174 -7.59 -39.65 -38.54
N ILE A 175 -8.17 -40.11 -37.42
CA ILE A 175 -8.28 -39.30 -36.20
C ILE A 175 -6.89 -39.03 -35.60
N ASN A 176 -6.00 -40.03 -35.58
CA ASN A 176 -4.62 -39.84 -35.14
C ASN A 176 -3.82 -38.85 -36.00
N GLU A 177 -4.08 -38.79 -37.32
CA GLU A 177 -3.45 -37.82 -38.22
C GLU A 177 -3.90 -36.39 -37.96
N ILE A 178 -5.13 -36.19 -37.50
CA ILE A 178 -5.65 -34.87 -37.10
C ILE A 178 -5.02 -34.46 -35.77
N TYR A 179 -5.10 -35.32 -34.75
CA TYR A 179 -4.58 -34.99 -33.41
C TYR A 179 -3.05 -34.94 -33.32
N SER A 180 -2.33 -35.47 -34.31
CA SER A 180 -0.86 -35.36 -34.40
C SER A 180 -0.37 -34.01 -34.93
N THR A 181 -1.26 -33.17 -35.49
CA THR A 181 -0.86 -31.84 -35.96
C THR A 181 -0.74 -30.83 -34.81
N ARG A 182 0.37 -30.06 -34.83
CA ARG A 182 0.70 -29.03 -33.81
C ARG A 182 0.04 -27.67 -34.05
N SER A 183 -0.78 -27.54 -35.08
CA SER A 183 -1.39 -26.27 -35.49
C SER A 183 -2.89 -26.45 -35.67
N VAL A 184 -3.68 -25.65 -34.95
CA VAL A 184 -5.15 -25.65 -35.01
C VAL A 184 -5.64 -25.47 -36.45
N ASN A 185 -5.03 -24.55 -37.21
CA ASN A 185 -5.43 -24.28 -38.59
C ASN A 185 -5.16 -25.48 -39.51
N LYS A 186 -4.03 -26.17 -39.33
CA LYS A 186 -3.71 -27.39 -40.10
C LYS A 186 -4.55 -28.59 -39.68
N ALA A 187 -4.92 -28.69 -38.40
CA ALA A 187 -5.83 -29.72 -37.91
C ALA A 187 -7.23 -29.55 -38.50
N ILE A 188 -7.72 -28.30 -38.59
CA ILE A 188 -8.99 -27.96 -39.23
C ILE A 188 -8.96 -28.28 -40.72
N GLU A 189 -7.89 -27.90 -41.42
CA GLU A 189 -7.72 -28.17 -42.85
C GLU A 189 -7.67 -29.68 -43.14
N LYS A 190 -6.92 -30.45 -42.34
CA LYS A 190 -6.92 -31.92 -42.43
C LYS A 190 -8.28 -32.53 -42.08
N GLY A 191 -8.98 -32.03 -41.07
CA GLY A 191 -10.31 -32.49 -40.70
C GLY A 191 -11.35 -32.24 -41.80
N CYS A 192 -11.31 -31.06 -42.44
CA CYS A 192 -12.12 -30.74 -43.62
C CYS A 192 -11.86 -31.75 -44.74
N ASN A 193 -10.58 -32.03 -45.03
CA ASN A 193 -10.19 -32.93 -46.12
C ASN A 193 -10.47 -34.41 -45.82
N LEU A 194 -10.35 -34.85 -44.57
CA LEU A 194 -10.52 -36.24 -44.16
C LEU A 194 -11.99 -36.65 -43.99
N PHE A 195 -12.84 -35.73 -43.54
CA PHE A 195 -14.27 -36.00 -43.29
C PHE A 195 -15.20 -35.37 -44.31
N ASN A 196 -14.67 -34.64 -45.29
CA ASN A 196 -15.44 -33.97 -46.35
C ASN A 196 -16.51 -32.99 -45.79
N LEU A 197 -16.15 -32.27 -44.72
CA LEU A 197 -17.03 -31.34 -43.98
C LEU A 197 -16.63 -29.89 -44.23
N GLU A 198 -17.60 -28.97 -44.21
CA GLU A 198 -17.30 -27.54 -44.31
C GLU A 198 -16.61 -27.01 -43.04
N LYS A 199 -15.69 -26.04 -43.23
CA LYS A 199 -14.90 -25.43 -42.15
C LYS A 199 -15.75 -24.84 -41.02
N SER A 200 -16.96 -24.39 -41.36
CA SER A 200 -17.96 -23.83 -40.45
C SER A 200 -18.54 -24.86 -39.48
N GLU A 201 -18.71 -26.12 -39.91
CA GLU A 201 -19.27 -27.22 -39.13
C GLU A 201 -18.26 -27.77 -38.13
N ILE A 202 -17.01 -27.93 -38.56
CA ILE A 202 -15.91 -28.35 -37.68
C ILE A 202 -15.66 -27.32 -36.57
N LEU A 203 -15.70 -26.02 -36.90
CA LEU A 203 -15.57 -24.95 -35.92
C LEU A 203 -16.72 -24.94 -34.90
N LYS A 204 -17.95 -25.27 -35.30
CA LYS A 204 -19.09 -25.42 -34.37
C LYS A 204 -18.90 -26.61 -33.43
N LEU A 205 -18.48 -27.76 -33.96
CA LEU A 205 -18.21 -28.97 -33.17
C LEU A 205 -17.10 -28.74 -32.14
N VAL A 206 -15.96 -28.19 -32.56
CA VAL A 206 -14.83 -27.89 -31.67
C VAL A 206 -15.23 -26.86 -30.60
N LYS A 207 -15.93 -25.79 -30.98
CA LYS A 207 -16.43 -24.80 -30.01
C LYS A 207 -17.45 -25.40 -29.03
N SER A 208 -18.32 -26.30 -29.48
CA SER A 208 -19.30 -26.95 -28.62
C SER A 208 -18.64 -27.84 -27.57
N ALA A 209 -17.64 -28.64 -27.97
CA ALA A 209 -16.86 -29.47 -27.05
C ALA A 209 -16.10 -28.65 -26.00
N ILE A 210 -15.53 -27.50 -26.40
CA ILE A 210 -14.87 -26.56 -25.48
C ILE A 210 -15.88 -25.91 -24.51
N ARG A 211 -17.11 -25.64 -24.96
CA ARG A 211 -18.16 -25.04 -24.12
C ARG A 211 -18.62 -25.98 -23.01
N TYR A 212 -18.67 -27.29 -23.27
CA TYR A 212 -19.03 -28.29 -22.26
C TYR A 212 -17.93 -28.52 -21.22
N ALA A 213 -16.65 -28.34 -21.56
CA ALA A 213 -15.55 -28.41 -20.59
C ALA A 213 -15.61 -27.29 -19.52
N LYS A 214 -16.15 -26.11 -19.86
CA LYS A 214 -16.35 -25.02 -18.89
C LYS A 214 -17.58 -25.21 -18.00
N LEU A 215 -18.60 -25.93 -18.48
CA LEU A 215 -19.81 -26.22 -17.69
C LEU A 215 -19.59 -27.37 -16.68
N SER A 216 -18.56 -28.20 -16.86
CA SER A 216 -18.21 -29.26 -15.90
C SER A 216 -17.33 -28.79 -14.73
N GLU A 217 -16.82 -27.56 -14.75
CA GLU A 217 -16.05 -26.97 -13.64
C GLU A 217 -16.92 -26.16 -12.65
N GLU A 218 -18.21 -25.99 -12.92
CA GLU A 218 -19.17 -25.28 -12.07
C GLU A 218 -20.16 -26.21 -11.33
N ASN A 219 -19.88 -27.52 -11.23
CA ASN A 219 -20.60 -28.46 -10.36
C ASN A 219 -19.66 -29.15 -9.38
#